data_AF-A0AAU5LI56-F1
#
_entry.id   AF-A0AAU5LI56-F1
#
_cell.length_a   1.000
_cell.length_b   1.000
_cell.length_c   1.000
_cell.angle_alpha   90.00
_cell.angle_beta   90.00
_cell.angle_gamma   90.00
#
_symmetry.space_group_name_H-M   'P 1'
#
loop_
_entity.id
_entity.type
_entity.pdbx_description
1 polymer ?
#
loop_
_entity_poly.entity_id
_entity_poly.type
_entity_poly.pdbx_seq_one_letter_code
_entity_poly.pdbx_strand_id
1 'polypeptide(L)'
;MNFLVAAALTIACAIGLWRSKPQASRAGAVLIGVWGIGLIGAGVFRTDPVSGYPAGTPGTVEYTTTGMLHDGSSIPGFLAVAIGMLVYAVWFAKRRSPALATYSLMSALVFVAAIELANLAFAQSAELVAFGGLFQRIGVIVGWAWIALVSRHALTHLR
;
A
#
# COMPACT_ATOMS: atom_id res chain seq x y z
N MET A 1 11.74 9.98 -2.11
CA MET A 1 11.97 8.57 -1.71
C MET A 1 12.04 7.73 -2.97
N ASN A 2 12.99 6.80 -3.07
CA ASN A 2 13.18 5.99 -4.29
C ASN A 2 12.27 4.75 -4.26
N PHE A 3 11.29 4.70 -5.16
CA PHE A 3 10.33 3.59 -5.31
C PHE A 3 11.03 2.24 -5.50
N LEU A 4 12.14 2.20 -6.24
CA LEU A 4 12.88 0.96 -6.50
C LEU A 4 13.54 0.40 -5.23
N VAL A 5 14.02 1.28 -4.35
CA VAL A 5 14.55 0.86 -3.04
C VAL A 5 13.42 0.32 -2.16
N ALA A 6 12.29 1.02 -2.11
CA ALA A 6 11.12 0.56 -1.37
C ALA A 6 10.62 -0.80 -1.89
N ALA A 7 10.61 -1.00 -3.22
CA ALA A 7 10.27 -2.26 -3.85
C ALA A 7 11.21 -3.40 -3.44
N ALA A 8 12.53 -3.18 -3.54
CA ALA A 8 13.53 -4.19 -3.16
C ALA A 8 13.38 -4.63 -1.70
N LEU A 9 13.22 -3.66 -0.78
CA LEU A 9 12.99 -3.94 0.64
C LEU A 9 11.67 -4.68 0.88
N THR A 10 10.61 -4.29 0.18
CA THR A 10 9.28 -4.93 0.29
C THR A 10 9.32 -6.37 -0.21
N ILE A 11 10.02 -6.65 -1.31
CA ILE A 11 10.20 -7.99 -1.85
C ILE A 11 11.05 -8.85 -0.90
N ALA A 12 12.15 -8.31 -0.37
CA ALA A 12 12.96 -9.01 0.63
C ALA A 12 12.13 -9.35 1.88
N CYS A 13 11.32 -8.40 2.36
CA CYS A 13 10.37 -8.59 3.45
C CYS A 13 9.36 -9.71 3.14
N ALA A 14 8.75 -9.71 1.95
CA ALA A 14 7.84 -10.75 1.51
C ALA A 14 8.49 -12.14 1.51
N ILE A 15 9.73 -12.24 1.02
CA ILE A 15 10.51 -13.50 1.02
C ILE A 15 10.77 -13.96 2.46
N GLY A 16 11.15 -13.04 3.36
CA GLY A 16 11.34 -13.33 4.78
C GLY A 16 10.08 -13.89 5.44
N LEU A 17 8.94 -13.22 5.22
CA LEU A 17 7.63 -13.68 5.71
C LEU A 17 7.24 -15.05 5.12
N TRP A 18 7.49 -15.29 3.83
CA TRP A 18 7.21 -16.57 3.18
C TRP A 18 7.97 -17.74 3.83
N ARG A 19 9.23 -17.49 4.23
CA ARG A 19 10.11 -18.48 4.86
C ARG A 19 9.87 -18.65 6.36
N SER A 20 9.22 -17.69 7.01
CA SER A 20 8.96 -17.70 8.45
C SER A 20 7.71 -18.51 8.82
N LYS A 21 7.58 -19.75 8.33
CA LYS A 21 6.49 -20.63 8.75
C LYS A 21 6.83 -21.29 10.10
N PRO A 22 5.85 -21.41 11.03
CA PRO A 22 4.46 -20.99 10.93
C PRO A 22 4.19 -19.52 11.33
N GLN A 23 5.19 -18.69 11.60
CA GLN A 23 5.06 -17.33 12.16
C GLN A 23 4.39 -16.29 11.25
N ALA A 24 4.19 -16.57 9.96
CA ALA A 24 3.55 -15.64 9.02
C ALA A 24 2.57 -16.33 8.06
N SER A 25 1.67 -15.55 7.47
CA SER A 25 0.75 -16.00 6.43
C SER A 25 1.44 -16.06 5.07
N ARG A 26 1.47 -17.22 4.42
CA ARG A 26 1.99 -17.36 3.04
C ARG A 26 1.21 -16.52 2.03
N ALA A 27 -0.12 -16.52 2.12
CA ALA A 27 -0.96 -15.70 1.26
C ALA A 27 -0.67 -14.21 1.47
N GLY A 28 -0.54 -13.78 2.74
CA GLY A 28 -0.15 -12.41 3.06
C GLY A 28 1.25 -12.03 2.55
N ALA A 29 2.22 -12.95 2.64
CA ALA A 29 3.57 -12.75 2.09
C ALA A 29 3.54 -12.55 0.57
N VAL A 30 2.77 -13.37 -0.16
CA VAL A 30 2.61 -13.21 -1.62
C VAL A 30 2.01 -11.85 -1.97
N LEU A 31 0.97 -11.41 -1.25
CA LEU A 31 0.31 -10.12 -1.46
C LEU A 31 1.25 -8.92 -1.20
N ILE A 32 2.10 -9.00 -0.16
CA ILE A 32 3.16 -8.01 0.07
C ILE A 32 4.19 -8.04 -1.08
N GLY A 33 4.49 -9.22 -1.63
CA GLY A 33 5.33 -9.34 -2.82
C GLY A 33 4.74 -8.67 -4.07
N VAL A 34 3.43 -8.83 -4.30
CA VAL A 34 2.70 -8.15 -5.39
C VAL A 34 2.75 -6.63 -5.22
N TRP A 35 2.60 -6.13 -3.98
CA TRP A 35 2.82 -4.70 -3.69
C TRP A 35 4.24 -4.25 -4.05
N GLY A 36 5.25 -5.04 -3.70
CA GLY A 36 6.64 -4.78 -4.08
C GLY A 36 6.84 -4.71 -5.60
N ILE A 37 6.20 -5.59 -6.37
CA ILE A 37 6.24 -5.55 -7.85
C ILE A 37 5.54 -4.29 -8.38
N GLY A 38 4.38 -3.91 -7.83
CA GLY A 38 3.68 -2.67 -8.19
C GLY A 38 4.55 -1.43 -7.97
N LEU A 39 5.32 -1.40 -6.87
CA LEU A 39 6.30 -0.34 -6.61
C LEU A 39 7.43 -0.26 -7.65
N ILE A 40 7.82 -1.39 -8.26
CA ILE A 40 8.79 -1.37 -9.38
C ILE A 40 8.19 -0.61 -10.55
N GLY A 41 6.97 -0.97 -10.96
CA GLY A 41 6.28 -0.30 -12.07
C GLY A 41 6.09 1.20 -11.79
N ALA A 42 5.61 1.55 -10.59
CA ALA A 42 5.45 2.94 -10.16
C ALA A 42 6.78 3.72 -10.10
N GLY A 43 7.91 3.03 -9.87
CA GLY A 43 9.24 3.64 -9.88
C GLY A 43 9.85 3.82 -11.27
N VAL A 44 9.50 2.95 -12.22
CA VAL A 44 9.96 3.01 -13.61
C VAL A 44 9.16 4.04 -14.40
N PHE A 45 7.84 4.10 -14.19
CA PHE A 45 6.94 5.01 -14.89
C PHE A 45 6.65 6.23 -14.03
N ARG A 46 6.98 7.42 -14.55
CA ARG A 46 6.67 8.69 -13.89
C ARG A 46 5.16 8.95 -13.90
N THR A 47 4.60 9.23 -12.74
CA THR A 47 3.19 9.66 -12.62
C THR A 47 2.98 11.05 -13.24
N ASP A 48 1.77 11.31 -13.71
CA ASP A 48 1.39 12.60 -14.26
C ASP A 48 1.21 13.64 -13.15
N PRO A 49 1.47 14.93 -13.44
CA PRO A 49 1.10 16.00 -12.53
C PRO A 49 -0.41 16.03 -12.28
N VAL A 50 -0.80 16.33 -11.05
CA VAL A 50 -2.22 16.41 -10.65
C VAL A 50 -2.41 17.48 -9.58
N SER A 51 -3.52 18.22 -9.67
CA SER A 51 -3.93 19.20 -8.67
C SER A 51 -2.86 20.26 -8.36
N GLY A 52 -2.11 20.69 -9.38
CA GLY A 52 -1.03 21.68 -9.24
C GLY A 52 0.24 21.14 -8.55
N TYR A 53 0.38 19.80 -8.41
CA TYR A 53 1.60 19.17 -7.94
C TYR A 53 2.37 18.48 -9.09
N PRO A 54 3.70 18.70 -9.18
CA PRO A 54 4.50 19.66 -8.40
C PRO A 54 4.17 21.12 -8.73
N ALA A 55 4.61 22.07 -7.89
CA ALA A 55 4.28 23.48 -8.08
C ALA A 55 4.69 23.96 -9.50
N GLY A 56 3.75 24.63 -10.19
CA GLY A 56 3.93 25.07 -11.57
C GLY A 56 3.32 24.15 -12.63
N THR A 57 2.61 23.08 -12.25
CA THR A 57 1.88 22.21 -13.18
C THR A 57 0.40 22.58 -13.29
N PRO A 58 -0.31 22.09 -14.33
CA PRO A 58 -1.74 22.32 -14.48
C PRO A 58 -2.56 21.86 -13.25
N GLY A 59 -3.69 22.52 -13.04
CA GLY A 59 -4.65 22.14 -11.98
C GLY A 59 -5.36 20.82 -12.29
N THR A 60 -5.57 20.51 -13.57
CA THR A 60 -6.24 19.30 -14.06
C THR A 60 -5.24 18.25 -14.52
N VAL A 61 -5.63 16.97 -14.46
CA VAL A 61 -4.81 15.86 -14.97
C VAL A 61 -4.90 15.80 -16.50
N GLU A 62 -3.74 15.76 -17.15
CA GLU A 62 -3.61 15.34 -18.55
C GLU A 62 -2.93 13.97 -18.56
N TYR A 63 -3.70 12.92 -18.87
CA TYR A 63 -3.18 11.56 -18.85
C TYR A 63 -2.16 11.32 -19.96
N THR A 64 -0.93 10.99 -19.58
CA THR A 64 0.10 10.48 -20.47
C THR A 64 0.15 8.96 -20.41
N THR A 65 0.73 8.33 -21.44
CA THR A 65 0.98 6.87 -21.41
C THR A 65 1.81 6.46 -20.19
N THR A 66 2.74 7.30 -19.75
CA THR A 66 3.59 7.00 -18.60
C THR A 66 2.80 7.05 -17.29
N GLY A 67 1.93 8.06 -17.11
CA GLY A 67 1.03 8.10 -15.96
C GLY A 67 0.04 6.95 -15.94
N MET A 68 -0.53 6.56 -17.09
CA MET A 68 -1.39 5.38 -17.19
C MET A 68 -0.65 4.08 -16.78
N LEU A 69 0.62 3.92 -17.18
CA LEU A 69 1.43 2.77 -16.78
C LEU A 69 1.81 2.80 -15.29
N HIS A 70 2.04 4.00 -14.75
CA HIS A 70 2.25 4.20 -13.31
C HIS A 70 1.02 3.77 -12.50
N ASP A 71 -0.17 4.25 -12.88
CA ASP A 71 -1.42 3.95 -12.19
C ASP A 71 -1.80 2.48 -12.36
N GLY A 72 -1.66 1.94 -13.58
CA GLY A 72 -1.87 0.52 -13.88
C GLY A 72 -0.94 -0.41 -13.10
N SER A 73 0.26 0.06 -12.73
CA SER A 73 1.17 -0.67 -11.84
C SER A 73 0.80 -0.53 -10.36
N SER A 74 0.33 0.65 -9.96
CA SER A 74 0.05 1.01 -8.57
C SER A 74 -1.25 0.41 -8.05
N ILE A 75 -2.32 0.41 -8.85
CA ILE A 75 -3.66 -0.05 -8.46
C ILE A 75 -3.66 -1.52 -8.00
N PRO A 76 -3.10 -2.49 -8.77
CA PRO A 76 -3.02 -3.88 -8.31
C PRO A 76 -2.21 -4.03 -7.03
N GLY A 77 -1.17 -3.20 -6.87
CA GLY A 77 -0.34 -3.17 -5.66
C GLY A 77 -1.12 -2.72 -4.43
N PHE A 78 -1.86 -1.60 -4.52
CA PHE A 78 -2.70 -1.11 -3.43
C PHE A 78 -3.78 -2.12 -3.04
N LEU A 79 -4.43 -2.74 -4.03
CA LEU A 79 -5.41 -3.80 -3.80
C LEU A 79 -4.77 -4.99 -3.08
N ALA A 80 -3.57 -5.40 -3.50
CA ALA A 80 -2.85 -6.50 -2.85
C ALA A 80 -2.54 -6.20 -1.38
N VAL A 81 -2.11 -4.97 -1.03
CA VAL A 81 -1.89 -4.57 0.38
C VAL A 81 -3.19 -4.62 1.17
N ALA A 82 -4.28 -4.06 0.66
CA ALA A 82 -5.57 -4.05 1.33
C ALA A 82 -6.09 -5.48 1.59
N ILE A 83 -6.01 -6.36 0.59
CA ILE A 83 -6.36 -7.78 0.76
C ILE A 83 -5.39 -8.45 1.75
N GLY A 84 -4.11 -8.10 1.72
CA GLY A 84 -3.10 -8.60 2.65
C GLY A 84 -3.45 -8.30 4.10
N MET A 85 -3.92 -7.08 4.39
CA MET A 85 -4.41 -6.67 5.70
C MET A 85 -5.60 -7.53 6.16
N LEU A 86 -6.58 -7.79 5.27
CA LEU A 86 -7.72 -8.67 5.58
C LEU A 86 -7.29 -10.12 5.81
N VAL A 87 -6.38 -10.64 4.99
CA VAL A 87 -5.81 -11.99 5.14
C VAL A 87 -5.13 -12.15 6.49
N TYR A 88 -4.33 -11.17 6.92
CA TYR A 88 -3.71 -11.20 8.24
C TYR A 88 -4.72 -10.99 9.36
N ALA A 89 -5.76 -10.18 9.18
CA ALA A 89 -6.83 -10.03 10.17
C ALA A 89 -7.46 -11.39 10.50
N VAL A 90 -7.83 -12.16 9.46
CA VAL A 90 -8.37 -13.52 9.61
C VAL A 90 -7.32 -14.47 10.20
N TRP A 91 -6.06 -14.37 9.76
CA TRP A 91 -4.97 -15.22 10.24
C TRP A 91 -4.68 -15.00 11.74
N PHE A 92 -4.63 -13.75 12.21
CA PHE A 92 -4.45 -13.40 13.61
C PHE A 92 -5.65 -13.82 14.46
N ALA A 93 -6.88 -13.67 13.94
CA ALA A 93 -8.09 -14.12 14.62
C ALA A 93 -8.06 -15.64 14.87
N LYS A 94 -7.69 -16.43 13.86
CA LYS A 94 -7.51 -17.90 13.98
C LYS A 94 -6.43 -18.29 14.99
N ARG A 95 -5.49 -17.38 15.29
CA ARG A 95 -4.40 -17.57 16.26
C ARG A 95 -4.64 -16.91 17.61
N ARG A 96 -5.89 -16.54 17.91
CA ARG A 96 -6.29 -15.95 19.20
C ARG A 96 -5.49 -14.69 19.55
N SER A 97 -5.14 -13.90 18.54
CA SER A 97 -4.47 -12.59 18.69
C SER A 97 -5.44 -11.46 18.31
N PRO A 98 -6.48 -11.18 19.12
CA PRO A 98 -7.57 -10.28 18.73
C PRO A 98 -7.10 -8.84 18.47
N ALA A 99 -6.14 -8.33 19.26
CA ALA A 99 -5.60 -6.99 19.04
C ALA A 99 -4.95 -6.82 17.65
N LEU A 100 -4.17 -7.81 17.20
CA LEU A 100 -3.52 -7.80 15.89
C LEU A 100 -4.53 -8.03 14.75
N ALA A 101 -5.57 -8.83 15.01
CA ALA A 101 -6.66 -9.03 14.08
C ALA A 101 -7.45 -7.74 13.85
N THR A 102 -7.87 -7.07 14.92
CA THR A 102 -8.57 -5.78 14.88
C THR A 102 -7.69 -4.70 14.26
N TYR A 103 -6.41 -4.62 14.64
CA TYR A 103 -5.48 -3.65 14.03
C TYR A 103 -5.36 -3.85 12.52
N SER A 104 -5.24 -5.10 12.05
CA SER A 104 -5.15 -5.39 10.62
C SER A 104 -6.45 -5.07 9.89
N LEU A 105 -7.61 -5.37 10.49
CA LEU A 105 -8.91 -5.01 9.92
C LEU A 105 -9.10 -3.50 9.83
N MET A 106 -8.83 -2.77 10.92
CA MET A 106 -8.93 -1.31 10.95
C MET A 106 -7.95 -0.67 9.98
N SER A 107 -6.75 -1.22 9.83
CA SER A 107 -5.79 -0.77 8.82
C SER A 107 -6.35 -0.93 7.42
N ALA A 108 -6.99 -2.06 7.10
CA ALA A 108 -7.63 -2.26 5.79
C ALA A 108 -8.73 -1.22 5.52
N LEU A 109 -9.60 -0.97 6.50
CA LEU A 109 -10.70 -0.02 6.37
C LEU A 109 -10.19 1.41 6.17
N VAL A 110 -9.24 1.85 7.02
CA VAL A 110 -8.65 3.19 6.91
C VAL A 110 -7.88 3.33 5.62
N PHE A 111 -7.12 2.32 5.22
CA PHE A 111 -6.35 2.32 3.98
C PHE A 111 -7.27 2.46 2.77
N VAL A 112 -8.30 1.62 2.64
CA VAL A 112 -9.25 1.70 1.52
C VAL A 112 -9.96 3.05 1.50
N ALA A 113 -10.48 3.51 2.65
CA ALA A 113 -11.14 4.81 2.71
C ALA A 113 -10.21 5.96 2.30
N ALA A 114 -8.96 5.95 2.77
CA ALA A 114 -7.98 6.98 2.45
C ALA A 114 -7.57 6.96 0.96
N ILE A 115 -7.40 5.78 0.37
CA ILE A 115 -7.06 5.66 -1.06
C ILE A 115 -8.26 6.07 -1.94
N GLU A 116 -9.48 5.67 -1.60
CA GLU A 116 -10.68 6.08 -2.35
C GLU A 116 -10.93 7.60 -2.26
N LEU A 117 -10.76 8.19 -1.08
CA LEU A 117 -10.83 9.66 -0.93
C LEU A 117 -9.74 10.38 -1.74
N ALA A 118 -8.53 9.80 -1.81
CA ALA A 118 -7.48 10.32 -2.67
C ALA A 118 -7.85 10.22 -4.17
N ASN A 119 -8.40 9.09 -4.60
CA ASN A 119 -8.86 8.89 -5.98
C ASN A 119 -9.93 9.91 -6.36
N LEU A 120 -10.94 10.11 -5.50
CA LEU A 120 -11.98 11.12 -5.72
C LEU A 120 -11.41 12.54 -5.78
N ALA A 121 -10.43 12.86 -4.93
CA ALA A 121 -9.75 14.16 -4.96
C ALA A 121 -8.96 14.37 -6.25
N PHE A 122 -8.22 13.36 -6.70
CA PHE A 122 -7.43 13.43 -7.94
C PHE A 122 -8.31 13.44 -9.19
N ALA A 123 -9.51 12.85 -9.11
CA ALA A 123 -10.58 12.98 -10.10
C ALA A 123 -11.27 14.37 -10.10
N GLN A 124 -10.65 15.39 -9.47
CA GLN A 124 -11.10 16.79 -9.48
C GLN A 124 -12.43 17.04 -8.76
N SER A 125 -12.75 16.25 -7.73
CA SER A 125 -13.85 16.59 -6.82
C SER A 125 -13.59 17.93 -6.13
N ALA A 126 -14.48 18.91 -6.32
CA ALA A 126 -14.33 20.28 -5.82
C ALA A 126 -14.11 20.36 -4.30
N GLU A 127 -14.75 19.47 -3.54
CA GLU A 127 -14.66 19.43 -2.07
C GLU A 127 -13.37 18.77 -1.56
N LEU A 128 -12.76 17.88 -2.37
CA LEU A 128 -11.68 17.01 -1.92
C LEU A 128 -10.33 17.32 -2.57
N VAL A 129 -10.30 18.04 -3.69
CA VAL A 129 -9.09 18.24 -4.51
C VAL A 129 -7.89 18.78 -3.73
N ALA A 130 -8.13 19.69 -2.78
CA ALA A 130 -7.10 20.27 -1.92
C ALA A 130 -6.50 19.26 -0.92
N PHE A 131 -7.19 18.16 -0.63
CA PHE A 131 -6.83 17.16 0.36
C PHE A 131 -6.32 15.85 -0.25
N GLY A 132 -6.28 15.70 -1.58
CA GLY A 132 -5.90 14.44 -2.24
C GLY A 132 -4.54 13.90 -1.78
N GLY A 133 -3.53 14.76 -1.72
CA GLY A 133 -2.21 14.39 -1.21
C GLY A 133 -2.21 14.02 0.28
N LEU A 134 -3.10 14.59 1.09
CA LEU A 134 -3.25 14.23 2.51
C LEU A 134 -3.83 12.83 2.65
N PHE A 135 -4.95 12.54 1.98
CA PHE A 135 -5.57 11.21 2.01
C PHE A 135 -4.64 10.12 1.49
N GLN A 136 -3.92 10.40 0.39
CA GLN A 136 -2.92 9.47 -0.13
C GLN A 136 -1.82 9.19 0.90
N ARG A 137 -1.29 10.22 1.58
CA ARG A 137 -0.27 10.04 2.63
C ARG A 137 -0.77 9.23 3.82
N ILE A 138 -2.02 9.43 4.24
CA ILE A 138 -2.64 8.62 5.30
C ILE A 138 -2.64 7.15 4.89
N GLY A 139 -3.14 6.83 3.69
CA GLY A 139 -3.14 5.46 3.17
C GLY A 139 -1.74 4.86 3.12
N VAL A 140 -0.76 5.61 2.58
CA VAL A 140 0.65 5.18 2.51
C VAL A 140 1.25 4.91 3.90
N ILE A 141 1.02 5.79 4.87
CA ILE A 141 1.51 5.62 6.25
C ILE A 141 0.90 4.37 6.89
N VAL A 142 -0.41 4.16 6.73
CA VAL A 142 -1.11 2.97 7.24
C VAL A 142 -0.55 1.71 6.60
N GLY A 143 -0.35 1.70 5.29
CA GLY A 143 0.26 0.58 4.55
C GLY A 143 1.63 0.21 5.09
N TRP A 144 2.54 1.18 5.22
CA TRP A 144 3.89 0.94 5.72
C TRP A 144 3.92 0.54 7.20
N ALA A 145 3.13 1.20 8.04
CA ALA A 145 3.03 0.86 9.47
C ALA A 145 2.52 -0.59 9.65
N TRP A 146 1.53 -0.99 8.86
CA TRP A 146 1.02 -2.34 8.88
C TRP A 146 2.07 -3.38 8.44
N ILE A 147 2.79 -3.15 7.33
CA ILE A 147 3.89 -4.03 6.88
C ILE A 147 4.95 -4.15 7.98
N ALA A 148 5.35 -3.04 8.61
CA ALA A 148 6.32 -3.06 9.69
C ALA A 148 5.84 -3.90 10.90
N LEU A 149 4.55 -3.81 11.23
CA LEU A 149 3.94 -4.58 12.32
C LEU A 149 3.94 -6.09 12.03
N VAL A 150 3.51 -6.53 10.84
CA VAL A 150 3.53 -7.97 10.51
C VAL A 150 4.95 -8.53 10.43
N SER A 151 5.91 -7.76 9.92
CA SER A 151 7.32 -8.14 9.91
C SER A 151 7.90 -8.24 11.30
N ARG A 152 7.61 -7.28 12.19
CA ARG A 152 8.02 -7.33 13.59
C ARG A 152 7.43 -8.54 14.30
N HIS A 153 6.13 -8.81 14.12
CA HIS A 153 5.47 -9.96 14.71
C HIS A 153 6.16 -11.27 14.28
N ALA A 154 6.42 -11.45 12.99
CA ALA A 154 7.11 -12.63 12.50
C ALA A 154 8.49 -12.79 13.16
N LEU A 155 9.29 -11.72 13.22
CA LEU A 155 10.62 -11.73 13.82
C LEU A 155 10.62 -12.08 15.32
N THR A 156 9.66 -11.57 16.09
CA THR A 156 9.60 -11.82 17.55
C THR A 156 9.21 -13.25 17.90
N HIS A 157 8.65 -14.01 16.96
CA HIS A 157 8.20 -15.39 17.17
C HIS A 157 9.06 -16.44 16.42
N LEU A 158 10.18 -16.02 15.82
CA LEU A 158 11.19 -16.91 15.22
C LEU A 158 12.21 -17.46 16.25
N ARG A 159 12.14 -16.98 17.50
CA ARG A 159 13.01 -17.41 18.60
C ARG A 159 12.44 -18.60 19.34
#